data_AF-A0A132B1W1-F1
#
_entry.id   AF-A0A132B1W1-F1
#
_cell.length_a   1.000
_cell.length_b   1.000
_cell.length_c   1.000
_cell.angle_alpha   90.00
_cell.angle_beta   90.00
_cell.angle_gamma   90.00
#
_symmetry.space_group_name_H-M   'P 1'
#
loop_
_entity.id
_entity.type
_entity.pdbx_description
1 polymer ?
#
loop_
_entity_poly.entity_id
_entity_poly.type
_entity_poly.pdbx_seq_one_letter_code
_entity_poly.pdbx_strand_id
1 'polypeptide(L)'
;FRRLQQECYFKTRIHAELLLADLFYWHQFDFLEEDPYIGCSKPACFNCFQYLLAHPGNFVLPACHNKLYLAWRTPDILEDHVPVAVASKIRESTTSKMNLNIRMELRKQIDGRYARKAAQYDSVTGTSSSIQFGLV
;
A
#
# COMPACT_ATOMS: atom_id res chain seq x y z
N PHE A 1 18.22 1.84 -19.84
CA PHE A 1 16.79 2.19 -19.62
C PHE A 1 15.91 2.09 -20.87
N ARG A 2 16.33 2.53 -22.07
CA ARG A 2 15.52 2.41 -23.31
C ARG A 2 15.27 0.97 -23.83
N ARG A 3 16.21 0.04 -23.64
CA ARG A 3 16.05 -1.37 -24.09
C ARG A 3 14.99 -2.18 -23.33
N LEU A 4 14.76 -1.91 -22.04
CA LEU A 4 13.75 -2.62 -21.25
C LEU A 4 12.30 -2.21 -21.59
N GLN A 5 12.10 -1.00 -22.13
CA GLN A 5 10.79 -0.54 -22.58
C GLN A 5 10.33 -1.18 -23.90
N GLN A 6 11.26 -1.65 -24.74
CA GLN A 6 10.93 -2.22 -26.05
C GLN A 6 10.53 -3.70 -25.99
N GLU A 7 10.93 -4.43 -24.95
CA GLU A 7 10.71 -5.88 -24.87
C GLU A 7 9.60 -6.32 -23.91
N CYS A 8 9.06 -5.43 -23.07
CA CYS A 8 7.99 -5.79 -22.13
C CYS A 8 6.91 -4.71 -22.06
N TYR A 9 5.74 -4.99 -22.63
CA TYR A 9 4.48 -4.30 -22.30
C TYR A 9 4.07 -4.64 -20.85
N PHE A 10 4.81 -4.18 -19.85
CA PHE A 10 4.42 -4.33 -18.45
C PHE A 10 3.27 -3.36 -18.14
N LYS A 11 2.04 -3.88 -18.10
CA LYS A 11 0.88 -3.13 -17.61
C LYS A 11 0.96 -3.04 -16.09
N THR A 12 1.42 -1.91 -15.59
CA THR A 12 1.36 -1.59 -14.16
C THR A 12 -0.06 -1.26 -13.73
N ARG A 13 -0.40 -1.53 -12.48
CA ARG A 13 -1.73 -1.32 -11.91
C ARG A 13 -1.65 -0.57 -10.59
N ILE A 14 -2.62 0.32 -10.37
CA ILE A 14 -2.88 0.90 -9.06
C ILE A 14 -3.85 -0.05 -8.36
N HIS A 15 -3.57 -0.36 -7.10
CA HIS A 15 -4.44 -1.23 -6.31
C HIS A 15 -5.54 -0.42 -5.60
N ALA A 16 -6.63 -1.09 -5.22
CA ALA A 16 -7.82 -0.44 -4.66
C ALA A 16 -7.53 0.33 -3.36
N GLU A 17 -6.65 -0.21 -2.50
CA GLU A 17 -6.25 0.44 -1.24
C GLU A 17 -5.71 1.85 -1.48
N LEU A 18 -4.91 2.02 -2.55
CA LEU A 18 -4.29 3.31 -2.89
C LEU A 18 -5.27 4.26 -3.55
N LEU A 19 -6.19 3.74 -4.37
CA LEU A 19 -7.23 4.58 -4.99
C LEU A 19 -8.13 5.20 -3.93
N LEU A 20 -8.54 4.42 -2.92
CA LEU A 20 -9.34 4.92 -1.81
C LEU A 20 -8.55 5.90 -0.94
N ALA A 21 -7.29 5.58 -0.60
CA ALA A 21 -6.46 6.46 0.20
C ALA A 21 -6.21 7.81 -0.49
N ASP A 22 -5.91 7.80 -1.79
CA ASP A 22 -5.67 9.00 -2.57
C ASP A 22 -6.95 9.84 -2.69
N LEU A 23 -8.11 9.21 -2.94
CA LEU A 23 -9.40 9.88 -2.96
C LEU A 23 -9.71 10.58 -1.63
N PHE A 24 -9.64 9.86 -0.51
CA PHE A 24 -9.95 10.43 0.80
C PHE A 24 -8.96 11.54 1.18
N TYR A 25 -7.67 11.34 0.88
CA TYR A 25 -6.65 12.33 1.19
C TYR A 25 -6.82 13.63 0.39
N TRP A 26 -7.08 13.57 -0.92
CA TRP A 26 -7.18 14.80 -1.71
C TRP A 26 -8.53 15.50 -1.57
N HIS A 27 -9.61 14.75 -1.37
CA HIS A 27 -10.94 15.33 -1.19
C HIS A 27 -11.24 15.74 0.25
N GLN A 28 -10.35 15.43 1.20
CA GLN A 28 -10.51 15.74 2.62
C GLN A 28 -11.86 15.24 3.16
N PHE A 29 -12.22 14.00 2.80
CA PHE A 29 -13.43 13.38 3.33
C PHE A 29 -13.27 13.02 4.80
N ASP A 30 -14.34 13.22 5.57
CA ASP A 30 -14.38 12.87 6.97
C ASP A 30 -14.46 11.35 7.16
N PHE A 31 -13.73 10.86 8.15
CA PHE A 31 -13.84 9.48 8.62
C PHE A 31 -14.78 9.42 9.83
N LEU A 32 -15.48 8.29 9.96
CA LEU A 32 -16.32 8.05 11.14
C LEU A 32 -15.42 7.94 12.38
N GLU A 33 -15.78 8.67 13.45
CA GLU A 33 -15.07 8.64 14.74
C GLU A 33 -13.56 8.92 14.65
N GLU A 34 -13.12 9.71 13.66
CA GLU A 34 -11.70 10.00 13.42
C GLU A 34 -10.86 8.74 13.17
N ASP A 35 -11.47 7.64 12.70
CA ASP A 35 -10.78 6.39 12.36
C ASP A 35 -10.50 6.33 10.84
N PRO A 36 -9.28 6.68 10.38
CA PRO A 36 -8.91 6.69 8.96
C PRO A 36 -8.67 5.27 8.42
N TYR A 37 -9.60 4.36 8.70
CA TYR A 37 -9.60 2.98 8.25
C TYR A 37 -10.13 2.85 6.82
N ILE A 38 -9.38 2.14 5.98
CA ILE A 38 -9.77 1.82 4.61
C ILE A 38 -9.98 0.31 4.50
N GLY A 39 -11.25 -0.09 4.39
CA GLY A 39 -11.65 -1.48 4.17
C GLY A 39 -11.49 -1.90 2.72
N CYS A 40 -10.80 -3.03 2.49
CA CYS A 40 -10.70 -3.69 1.19
C CYS A 40 -11.03 -5.18 1.34
N SER A 41 -11.41 -5.84 0.23
CA SER A 41 -11.83 -7.26 0.25
C SER A 41 -10.71 -8.25 0.62
N LYS A 42 -9.45 -7.80 0.61
CA LYS A 42 -8.27 -8.57 1.03
C LYS A 42 -7.35 -7.67 1.87
N PRO A 43 -6.49 -8.27 2.72
CA PRO A 43 -5.36 -7.55 3.31
C PRO A 43 -4.54 -6.83 2.23
N ALA A 44 -3.81 -5.78 2.62
CA ALA A 44 -2.97 -5.05 1.68
C ALA A 44 -1.81 -5.90 1.16
N CYS A 45 -1.42 -5.64 -0.09
CA CYS A 45 -0.15 -6.16 -0.59
C CYS A 45 1.04 -5.45 0.06
N PHE A 46 2.24 -6.03 -0.05
CA PHE A 46 3.43 -5.47 0.59
C PHE A 46 3.71 -4.03 0.15
N ASN A 47 3.55 -3.72 -1.15
CA ASN A 47 3.75 -2.37 -1.66
C ASN A 47 2.69 -1.38 -1.16
N CYS A 48 1.41 -1.78 -1.13
CA CYS A 48 0.32 -0.96 -0.59
C CYS A 48 0.55 -0.66 0.88
N PHE A 49 0.90 -1.67 1.68
CA PHE A 49 1.20 -1.52 3.09
C PHE A 49 2.35 -0.53 3.33
N GLN A 50 3.47 -0.70 2.62
CA GLN A 50 4.62 0.19 2.75
C GLN A 50 4.32 1.62 2.28
N TYR A 51 3.48 1.78 1.26
CA TYR A 51 3.04 3.08 0.78
C TYR A 51 2.16 3.78 1.82
N LEU A 52 1.12 3.12 2.34
CA LEU A 52 0.23 3.68 3.36
C LEU A 52 0.99 4.03 4.65
N LEU A 53 1.93 3.18 5.06
CA LEU A 53 2.83 3.45 6.20
C LEU A 53 3.70 4.69 6.00
N ALA A 54 4.09 4.98 4.76
CA ALA A 54 4.89 6.15 4.43
C ALA A 54 4.04 7.41 4.15
N HIS A 55 2.74 7.24 3.90
CA HIS A 55 1.84 8.29 3.45
C HIS A 55 1.55 9.32 4.57
N PRO A 56 1.45 10.62 4.26
CA PRO A 56 1.17 11.65 5.28
C PRO A 56 -0.26 11.64 5.83
N GLY A 57 -1.17 10.91 5.19
CA GLY A 57 -2.60 10.86 5.54
C GLY A 57 -2.93 10.10 6.84
N ASN A 58 -1.93 9.57 7.56
CA ASN A 58 -2.10 8.88 8.85
C ASN A 58 -3.19 7.79 8.88
N PHE A 59 -3.38 7.08 7.77
CA PHE A 59 -4.35 5.99 7.67
C PHE A 59 -4.07 4.86 8.66
N VAL A 60 -5.14 4.22 9.15
CA VAL A 60 -5.00 2.98 9.91
C VAL A 60 -4.40 1.92 8.99
N LEU A 61 -3.31 1.30 9.45
CA LEU A 61 -2.59 0.34 8.64
C LEU A 61 -3.41 -0.93 8.46
N PRO A 62 -3.70 -1.35 7.22
CA PRO A 62 -4.38 -2.61 6.97
C PRO A 62 -3.48 -3.78 7.36
N ALA A 63 -4.08 -4.94 7.62
CA ALA A 63 -3.35 -6.20 7.63
C ALA A 63 -2.60 -6.38 6.29
N CYS A 64 -1.46 -7.09 6.29
CA CYS A 64 -0.64 -7.29 5.10
C CYS A 64 -0.43 -8.78 4.80
N HIS A 65 -0.78 -9.21 3.58
CA HIS A 65 -0.54 -10.59 3.13
C HIS A 65 0.89 -10.81 2.58
N ASN A 66 1.77 -9.79 2.68
CA ASN A 66 3.21 -9.84 2.37
C ASN A 66 3.62 -10.23 0.93
N LYS A 67 2.68 -10.26 -0.01
CA LYS A 67 3.00 -10.55 -1.42
C LYS A 67 3.45 -9.28 -2.13
N LEU A 68 4.56 -9.40 -2.85
CA LEU A 68 5.16 -8.34 -3.65
C LEU A 68 4.62 -8.40 -5.07
N TYR A 69 4.07 -7.29 -5.57
CA TYR A 69 3.61 -7.16 -6.96
C TYR A 69 4.57 -6.27 -7.75
N LEU A 70 5.24 -6.83 -8.76
CA LEU A 70 6.16 -6.06 -9.60
C LEU A 70 5.43 -5.12 -10.58
N ALA A 71 4.22 -5.49 -11.00
CA ALA A 71 3.34 -4.67 -11.83
C ALA A 71 2.51 -3.66 -11.01
N TRP A 72 3.12 -3.05 -9.99
CA TRP A 72 2.50 -2.09 -9.08
C TRP A 72 2.95 -0.66 -9.40
N ARG A 73 2.07 0.33 -9.20
CA ARG A 73 2.43 1.75 -9.28
C ARG A 73 1.62 2.60 -8.31
N THR A 74 2.10 3.81 -8.06
CA THR A 74 1.41 4.84 -7.27
C THR A 74 0.21 5.42 -8.05
N PRO A 75 -0.80 5.99 -7.35
CA PRO A 75 -1.90 6.72 -7.96
C PRO A 75 -1.42 7.81 -8.93
N ASP A 76 -2.23 8.23 -9.91
CA ASP A 76 -1.87 9.35 -10.80
C ASP A 76 -1.98 10.70 -10.10
N ILE A 77 -1.27 11.72 -10.58
CA ILE A 77 -1.52 13.11 -10.13
C ILE A 77 -2.53 13.67 -11.12
N LEU A 78 -3.70 14.07 -10.63
CA LEU A 78 -4.69 14.79 -11.43
C LEU A 78 -4.70 16.25 -10.96
N GLU A 79 -4.82 17.20 -11.90
CA GLU A 79 -4.76 18.64 -11.63
C GLU A 79 -6.00 19.18 -10.89
N ASP A 80 -7.05 18.38 -10.78
CA ASP A 80 -8.39 18.84 -10.43
C ASP A 80 -8.54 19.32 -8.97
N HIS A 81 -7.64 18.91 -8.07
CA HIS A 81 -7.79 19.15 -6.62
C HIS A 81 -6.61 19.84 -5.97
N VAL A 82 -5.37 19.56 -6.42
CA VAL A 82 -4.15 20.08 -5.80
C VAL A 82 -3.11 20.41 -6.87
N PRO A 83 -2.34 21.49 -6.70
CA PRO A 83 -1.24 21.81 -7.62
C PRO A 83 -0.28 20.63 -7.81
N VAL A 84 0.04 20.31 -9.06
CA VAL A 84 0.91 19.17 -9.43
C VAL A 84 2.23 19.17 -8.66
N ALA A 85 2.82 20.34 -8.42
CA ALA A 85 4.06 20.47 -7.66
C ALA A 85 3.93 19.97 -6.21
N VAL A 86 2.81 20.26 -5.56
CA VAL A 86 2.53 19.83 -4.18
C VAL A 86 2.30 18.31 -4.14
N ALA A 87 1.45 17.81 -5.03
CA ALA A 87 1.17 16.38 -5.14
C ALA A 87 2.44 15.57 -5.50
N SER A 88 3.29 16.10 -6.37
CA SER A 88 4.56 15.49 -6.77
C SER A 88 5.52 15.39 -5.58
N LYS A 89 5.64 16.47 -4.80
CA LYS A 89 6.48 16.49 -3.61
C LYS A 89 6.03 15.50 -2.54
N ILE A 90 4.72 15.43 -2.29
CA ILE A 90 4.14 14.44 -1.36
C ILE A 90 4.44 13.02 -1.84
N ARG A 91 4.19 12.73 -3.11
CA ARG A 91 4.45 11.41 -3.70
C ARG A 91 5.91 11.01 -3.68
N GLU A 92 6.81 11.94 -4.00
CA GLU A 92 8.25 11.74 -3.95
C GLU A 92 8.69 11.42 -2.52
N SER A 93 8.21 12.18 -1.53
CA SER A 93 8.49 11.93 -0.11
C SER A 93 7.99 10.55 0.34
N THR A 94 6.72 10.23 0.06
CA THR A 94 6.11 8.93 0.38
C THR A 94 6.88 7.78 -0.27
N THR A 95 7.19 7.89 -1.56
CA THR A 95 7.90 6.85 -2.30
C THR A 95 9.35 6.70 -1.82
N SER A 96 10.02 7.81 -1.47
CA SER A 96 11.37 7.78 -0.91
C SER A 96 11.40 7.08 0.44
N LYS A 97 10.47 7.42 1.34
CA LYS A 97 10.32 6.77 2.65
C LYS A 97 9.95 5.29 2.53
N MET A 98 9.02 4.95 1.65
CA MET A 98 8.68 3.57 1.29
C MET A 98 9.93 2.78 0.83
N ASN A 99 10.73 3.35 -0.08
CA ASN A 99 11.95 2.69 -0.57
C ASN A 99 12.98 2.49 0.54
N LEU A 100 13.12 3.44 1.47
CA LEU A 100 13.97 3.27 2.64
C LEU A 100 13.50 2.09 3.49
N ASN A 101 12.19 1.98 3.77
CA ASN A 101 11.61 0.88 4.54
C ASN A 101 11.83 -0.48 3.87
N ILE A 102 11.59 -0.56 2.56
CA ILE A 102 11.80 -1.79 1.78
C ILE A 102 13.28 -2.20 1.81
N ARG A 103 14.21 -1.25 1.66
CA ARG A 103 15.64 -1.53 1.75
C ARG A 103 16.06 -2.01 3.14
N MET A 104 15.50 -1.44 4.20
CA MET A 104 15.74 -1.90 5.57
C MET A 104 15.24 -3.33 5.76
N GLU A 105 14.04 -3.64 5.26
CA GLU A 105 13.47 -4.98 5.36
C GLU A 105 14.29 -6.01 4.58
N LEU A 106 14.73 -5.67 3.38
CA LEU A 106 15.63 -6.51 2.58
C LEU A 106 16.95 -6.77 3.31
N ARG A 107 17.56 -5.75 3.91
CA ARG A 107 18.80 -5.93 4.70
C ARG A 107 18.60 -6.90 5.85
N LYS A 108 17.49 -6.78 6.60
CA LYS A 108 17.17 -7.74 7.67
C LYS A 108 17.07 -9.19 7.16
N GLN A 109 16.50 -9.40 5.97
CA GLN A 109 16.43 -10.72 5.35
C GLN A 109 17.81 -11.25 4.94
N ILE A 110 18.67 -10.38 4.37
CA ILE A 110 20.05 -10.72 4.00
C ILE A 110 20.86 -11.11 5.23
N ASP A 111 20.71 -10.38 6.33
CA ASP A 111 21.41 -10.63 7.59
C ASP A 111 20.92 -11.89 8.33
N GLY A 112 20.04 -12.69 7.72
CA GLY A 112 19.54 -13.94 8.28
C GLY A 112 18.55 -13.75 9.44
N ARG A 113 18.07 -12.52 9.68
CA ARG A 113 17.15 -12.21 10.78
C ARG A 113 15.68 -12.54 10.48
N TYR A 114 15.41 -13.32 9.43
CA TYR A 114 14.07 -13.70 9.01
C TYR A 114 13.93 -15.20 8.79
N ALA A 115 12.96 -15.82 9.46
CA ALA A 115 12.46 -17.12 9.06
C ALA A 115 11.72 -16.98 7.71
N ARG A 116 11.93 -17.91 6.77
CA ARG A 116 11.14 -17.96 5.52
C ARG A 116 9.66 -18.05 5.88
N LYS A 117 8.86 -17.00 5.62
CA LYS A 117 7.40 -17.08 5.74
C LYS A 117 6.86 -17.99 4.63
N ALA A 118 6.00 -18.92 5.00
CA ALA A 118 5.30 -19.78 4.04
C ALA A 118 4.50 -18.93 3.06
N ALA A 119 4.50 -19.31 1.77
CA ALA A 119 3.70 -18.65 0.76
C ALA A 119 2.20 -18.76 1.14
N GLN A 120 1.51 -17.63 1.26
CA GLN A 120 0.07 -17.58 1.48
C GLN A 120 -0.62 -17.16 0.18
N TYR A 121 -1.57 -17.97 -0.28
CA TYR A 121 -2.33 -17.72 -1.51
C TYR A 121 -3.51 -16.77 -1.26
N ASP A 122 -3.86 -15.96 -2.26
CA ASP A 122 -4.84 -14.88 -2.14
C ASP A 122 -6.28 -15.34 -1.83
N SER A 123 -6.57 -16.64 -1.87
CA SER A 123 -7.89 -17.23 -1.54
C SER A 123 -7.95 -17.86 -0.14
N VAL A 124 -6.83 -17.90 0.60
CA VAL A 124 -6.76 -18.40 1.99
C VAL A 124 -6.52 -17.29 3.01
N THR A 125 -6.64 -16.02 2.62
CA THR A 125 -6.77 -14.91 3.57
C THR A 125 -8.18 -14.89 4.15
N GLY A 126 -8.55 -15.96 4.85
CA GLY A 126 -9.78 -16.07 5.63
C GLY A 126 -9.73 -15.16 6.85
N THR A 127 -9.80 -13.85 6.64
CA THR A 127 -10.21 -12.90 7.67
C THR A 127 -11.73 -12.82 7.68
N SER A 128 -12.38 -13.96 7.90
CA SER A 128 -13.64 -13.99 8.63
C SER A 128 -13.29 -14.47 10.04
N SER A 129 -12.57 -13.65 10.79
CA SER A 129 -12.60 -13.79 12.25
C SER A 129 -13.98 -13.28 12.67
N SER A 130 -14.96 -14.18 12.72
CA SER A 130 -16.23 -13.93 13.39
C SER A 130 -15.90 -13.44 14.79
N ILE A 131 -16.33 -12.22 15.12
CA ILE A 131 -16.35 -11.76 16.51
C ILE A 131 -17.34 -12.68 17.21
N GLN A 132 -16.83 -13.69 17.91
CA GLN A 132 -17.64 -14.50 18.79
C GLN A 132 -17.86 -13.65 20.05
N PHE A 133 -18.93 -12.86 20.05
CA PHE A 133 -19.46 -12.30 21.27
C PHE A 133 -19.89 -13.48 22.15
N GLY A 134 -19.00 -13.90 23.05
CA GLY A 134 -19.37 -14.72 24.17
C GLY A 134 -20.29 -13.91 25.06
N LEU A 135 -21.57 -14.27 25.06
CA LEU A 135 -22.48 -14.07 26.18
C LEU A 135 -21.82 -14.65 27.44
N VAL A 136 -21.52 -13.81 28.44
CA VAL A 136 -22.05 -13.90 29.82
C VAL A 136 -22.04 -12.50 30.42
#